data_AF-A0AA96YY98-F1
#
_entry.id   AF-A0AA96YY98-F1
#
_cell.length_a   1.000
_cell.length_b   1.000
_cell.length_c   1.000
_cell.angle_alpha   90.00
_cell.angle_beta   90.00
_cell.angle_gamma   90.00
#
_symmetry.space_group_name_H-M   'P 1'
#
loop_
_entity.id
_entity.type
_entity.pdbx_description
1 polymer ?
#
loop_
_entity_poly.entity_id
_entity_poly.type
_entity_poly.pdbx_seq_one_letter_code
_entity_poly.pdbx_strand_id
1 'polypeptide(L)' 'MKTFKNVTLLGSPCEKCGAEQATVETKKGSDNWFYDGDKVTCEICGHSGLIETDGESAWCVWDEVED' A
#
# COMPACT_ATOMS: atom_id res chain seq x y z
N MET A 1 10.82 -12.18 -1.89
CA MET A 1 10.00 -11.06 -1.39
C MET A 1 10.58 -9.80 -1.99
N LYS A 2 9.79 -9.06 -2.76
CA LYS A 2 10.20 -7.81 -3.40
C LYS A 2 9.59 -6.65 -2.61
N THR A 3 10.31 -5.54 -2.56
CA THR A 3 9.87 -4.32 -1.88
C THR A 3 9.92 -3.19 -2.89
N PHE A 4 8.78 -2.61 -3.19
CA PHE A 4 8.64 -1.43 -4.04
C PHE A 4 8.56 -0.21 -3.13
N LYS A 5 9.52 0.70 -3.28
CA LYS A 5 9.56 1.97 -2.54
C LYS A 5 9.06 3.09 -3.43
N ASN A 6 8.63 4.20 -2.83
CA ASN A 6 8.10 5.36 -3.56
C ASN A 6 6.88 4.99 -4.43
N VAL A 7 6.05 4.06 -3.95
CA VAL A 7 4.79 3.73 -4.60
C VAL A 7 3.82 4.86 -4.31
N THR A 8 3.34 5.51 -5.37
CA THR A 8 2.27 6.50 -5.27
C THR A 8 0.93 5.79 -5.20
N LEU A 9 0.25 5.89 -4.05
CA LEU A 9 -1.08 5.36 -3.84
C LEU A 9 -2.13 6.33 -4.41
N LEU A 10 -2.28 6.29 -5.74
CA LEU A 10 -3.25 7.11 -6.46
C LEU A 10 -4.67 6.79 -5.98
N GLY A 11 -5.29 7.73 -5.25
CA GLY A 11 -6.67 7.62 -4.77
C GLY A 11 -6.85 7.07 -3.34
N SER A 12 -5.79 6.57 -2.70
CA SER A 12 -5.82 6.10 -1.30
C SER A 12 -4.62 6.65 -0.51
N PRO A 13 -4.58 7.97 -0.22
CA PRO A 13 -3.57 8.54 0.66
C PRO A 13 -3.65 7.90 2.05
N CYS A 14 -2.55 7.95 2.79
CA CYS A 14 -2.48 7.44 4.15
C CYS A 14 -3.54 8.09 5.05
N GLU A 15 -4.40 7.30 5.68
CA GLU A 15 -5.49 7.83 6.53
C GLU A 15 -4.96 8.55 7.78
N LYS A 16 -3.76 8.17 8.28
CA LYS A 16 -3.15 8.81 9.45
C LYS A 16 -2.50 10.16 9.17
N CYS A 17 -1.90 10.36 8.00
CA CYS A 17 -1.09 11.56 7.72
C CYS A 17 -1.35 12.25 6.37
N GLY A 18 -2.20 11.67 5.53
CA GLY A 18 -2.53 12.19 4.20
C GLY A 18 -1.44 11.99 3.14
N ALA A 19 -0.36 11.26 3.45
CA ALA A 19 0.73 11.06 2.50
C ALA A 19 0.37 10.05 1.40
N GLU A 20 0.75 10.35 0.17
CA GLU A 20 0.51 9.48 -1.00
C GLU A 20 1.65 8.49 -1.26
N GLN A 21 2.77 8.64 -0.55
CA GLN A 21 3.97 7.82 -0.73
C GLN A 21 3.99 6.65 0.26
N ALA A 22 4.10 5.44 -0.28
CA ALA A 22 4.19 4.22 0.49
C ALA A 22 5.21 3.24 -0.07
N THR A 23 5.61 2.31 0.78
CA THR A 23 6.37 1.11 0.45
C THR A 23 5.42 -0.07 0.39
N VAL A 24 5.47 -0.85 -0.70
CA VAL A 24 4.68 -2.08 -0.85
C VAL A 24 5.63 -3.29 -0.81
N GLU A 25 5.37 -4.22 0.09
CA GLU A 25 6.06 -5.50 0.24
C GLU A 25 5.20 -6.62 -0.35
N THR A 26 5.73 -7.28 -1.37
CA THR A 26 5.01 -8.31 -2.11
C THR A 26 5.80 -9.60 -2.22
N LYS A 27 5.09 -10.73 -2.07
CA LYS A 27 5.67 -12.07 -2.22
C LYS A 27 5.66 -12.54 -3.67
N LYS A 28 4.68 -12.09 -4.46
CA LYS A 28 4.45 -12.52 -5.85
C LYS A 28 4.53 -11.37 -6.88
N GLY A 29 4.71 -10.14 -6.43
CA GLY A 29 4.68 -8.94 -7.26
C GLY A 29 5.64 -8.99 -8.43
N SER A 30 5.09 -8.70 -9.61
CA SER A 30 5.88 -8.26 -10.75
C SER A 30 5.97 -6.74 -10.71
N ASP A 31 6.98 -6.15 -11.35
CA ASP A 31 7.29 -4.72 -11.32
C ASP A 31 6.14 -3.79 -11.76
N ASN A 32 5.03 -4.34 -12.26
CA ASN A 32 3.86 -3.62 -12.76
C ASN A 32 2.54 -3.99 -12.08
N TRP A 33 2.50 -4.98 -11.17
CA TRP A 33 1.25 -5.49 -10.60
C TRP A 33 1.38 -5.80 -9.11
N PHE A 34 0.47 -5.25 -8.33
CA PHE A 34 0.23 -5.63 -6.93
C PHE A 34 -0.80 -6.76 -6.86
N TYR A 35 -0.72 -7.52 -5.78
CA TYR A 35 -1.62 -8.62 -5.49
C TYR A 35 -2.36 -8.38 -4.17
N ASP A 36 -3.53 -8.98 -4.08
CA ASP A 36 -4.31 -9.02 -2.85
C ASP A 36 -3.46 -9.58 -1.69
N GLY A 37 -3.50 -8.89 -0.56
CA GLY A 37 -2.71 -9.20 0.63
C GLY A 37 -1.26 -8.73 0.58
N ASP A 38 -0.85 -7.95 -0.42
CA ASP A 38 0.45 -7.28 -0.40
C ASP A 38 0.47 -6.21 0.70
N LYS A 39 1.54 -6.17 1.48
CA LYS A 39 1.62 -5.27 2.62
C LYS A 39 2.04 -3.89 2.17
N VAL A 40 1.33 -2.86 2.63
CA VAL A 40 1.69 -1.46 2.38
C VAL A 40 2.14 -0.79 3.68
N THR A 41 3.05 0.15 3.58
CA THR A 41 3.52 0.94 4.72
C THR A 41 3.82 2.36 4.27
N CYS A 42 3.18 3.33 4.90
CA CYS A 42 3.40 4.74 4.62
C CYS A 42 4.86 5.12 4.92
N GLU A 43 5.54 5.74 3.96
CA GLU A 43 6.94 6.15 4.17
C GLU A 43 7.10 7.36 5.09
N ILE A 44 5.99 8.07 5.38
CA ILE A 44 6.02 9.30 6.18
C ILE A 44 5.75 9.01 7.66
N CYS A 45 4.65 8.34 7.99
CA CYS A 45 4.25 8.07 9.37
C CYS A 45 4.46 6.63 9.82
N GLY A 46 4.84 5.72 8.91
CA GLY A 46 5.02 4.30 9.21
C GLY A 46 3.73 3.51 9.41
N HIS A 47 2.56 4.11 9.17
CA HIS A 47 1.27 3.41 9.22
C HIS A 47 1.23 2.30 8.18
N SER A 48 0.74 1.13 8.58
CA SER A 48 0.60 -0.06 7.74
C SER A 48 -0.80 -0.22 7.16
N GLY A 49 -0.89 -1.06 6.14
CA GLY A 49 -2.14 -1.52 5.56
C GLY A 49 -1.88 -2.70 4.62
N LEU A 50 -2.89 -3.03 3.82
CA LEU A 50 -2.85 -4.07 2.82
C LEU A 50 -3.37 -3.55 1.48
N ILE A 51 -2.82 -4.07 0.39
CA ILE A 51 -3.40 -3.91 -0.94
C ILE A 51 -4.50 -4.95 -1.09
N GLU A 52 -5.68 -4.48 -1.48
CA GLU A 52 -6.77 -5.33 -1.95
C GLU A 52 -6.96 -5.12 -3.45
N THR A 53 -7.37 -6.18 -4.14
CA THR A 53 -7.66 -6.13 -5.58
C THR A 53 -8.95 -6.87 -5.90
N ASP A 54 -9.74 -6.31 -6.83
CA ASP A 54 -10.94 -6.97 -7.38
C ASP A 54 -10.66 -7.69 -8.72
N GLY A 55 -9.39 -7.76 -9.12
CA GLY A 55 -8.97 -8.31 -10.42
C GLY A 55 -8.93 -7.29 -11.56
N GLU A 56 -9.62 -6.15 -11.45
CA GLU A 56 -9.52 -5.02 -12.39
C GLU A 56 -8.75 -3.82 -11.84
N SER A 57 -8.87 -3.56 -10.53
CA SER A 57 -8.23 -2.43 -9.85
C SER A 57 -7.63 -2.89 -8.52
N ALA A 58 -6.59 -2.17 -8.08
CA ALA A 58 -5.94 -2.38 -6.80
C ALA A 58 -6.00 -1.08 -5.99
N TRP A 59 -6.34 -1.17 -4.72
CA TRP A 59 -6.36 -0.03 -3.80
C TRP A 59 -5.74 -0.41 -2.47
N CYS A 60 -5.34 0.62 -1.73
CA CYS A 60 -4.76 0.46 -0.41
C CYS A 60 -5.85 0.58 0.65
N VAL A 61 -5.96 -0.44 1.50
CA VAL A 61 -6.78 -0.46 2.70
C VAL A 61 -5.83 -0.30 3.89
N TRP A 62 -5.89 0.84 4.56
CA TRP A 62 -5.05 1.10 5.73
C TRP A 62 -5.63 0.43 6.97
N ASP A 63 -4.76 0.06 7.91
CA ASP A 63 -5.20 -0.42 9.22
C ASP A 63 -5.93 0.70 9.97
N GLU A 64 -6.83 0.35 10.91
CA GLU A 64 -7.47 1.36 11.77
C GLU A 64 -6.41 2.23 12.48
N VAL A 65 -6.60 3.55 12.43
CA VAL A 65 -5.75 4.50 13.15
C VAL A 65 -6.24 4.53 14.60
N GLU A 66 -5.54 3.82 15.49
CA GLU A 66 -5.74 4.00 16.93
C GLU A 66 -5.17 5.37 17.37
N ASP A 67 -5.99 6.15 18.07
CA ASP A 67 -5.74 7.52 18.57
C ASP A 67 -4.83 7.55 19.81
#